data_AF-A0A543BK43-F1
#
_entry.id   AF-A0A543BK43-F1
#
_cell.length_a   1.000
_cell.length_b   1.000
_cell.length_c   1.000
_cell.angle_alpha   90.00
_cell.angle_beta   90.00
_cell.angle_gamma   90.00
#
_symmetry.space_group_name_H-M   'P 1'
#
loop_
_entity.id
_entity.type
_entity.pdbx_description
1 polymer ?
#
loop_
_entity_poly.entity_id
_entity_poly.type
_entity_poly.pdbx_seq_one_letter_code
_entity_poly.pdbx_strand_id
1 'polypeptide(L)' 'MSDPKNTQGTPGPDEEADTASGGAPDSTEEILERETTDDDGTPVENPSGG' A
#
# COMPACT_ATOMS: atom_id res chain seq x y z
N MET A 1 3.87 24.53 -14.34
CA MET A 1 5.35 24.55 -14.42
C MET A 1 5.80 23.22 -13.82
N SER A 2 6.40 22.32 -14.61
CA SER A 2 6.94 21.04 -14.12
C SER A 2 8.38 21.23 -13.65
N ASP A 3 8.71 20.62 -12.51
CA ASP A 3 10.04 20.65 -11.90
C ASP A 3 11.03 19.85 -12.78
N PRO A 4 12.14 20.44 -13.28
CA PRO A 4 13.04 19.78 -14.23
C PRO A 4 13.79 18.56 -13.67
N LYS A 5 13.63 18.28 -12.38
CA LYS A 5 14.25 17.14 -11.68
C LYS A 5 13.33 15.93 -11.58
N ASN A 6 12.04 16.05 -11.90
CA ASN A 6 11.15 14.91 -11.90
C ASN A 6 11.26 14.21 -13.27
N THR A 7 12.24 13.31 -13.40
CA THR A 7 12.43 12.45 -14.58
C THR A 7 11.46 11.28 -14.62
N GLN A 8 10.67 11.08 -13.55
CA GLN A 8 9.60 10.10 -13.56
C GLN A 8 8.41 10.75 -14.27
N GLY A 9 8.30 10.49 -15.57
CA GLY A 9 7.13 10.89 -16.34
C GLY A 9 5.86 10.39 -15.65
N THR A 10 4.80 11.18 -15.69
CA THR A 10 3.45 10.69 -15.38
C THR A 10 3.12 9.58 -16.38
N PRO A 11 2.78 8.35 -15.95
CA PRO A 11 2.35 7.29 -16.85
C PRO A 11 1.23 7.78 -17.76
N GLY A 12 1.30 7.45 -19.05
CA GLY A 12 0.23 7.73 -19.99
C GLY A 12 -1.10 7.06 -19.60
N PRO A 13 -2.22 7.45 -20.22
CA PRO A 13 -3.55 6.91 -19.91
C PRO A 13 -3.67 5.39 -20.14
N ASP A 14 -2.80 4.83 -20.96
CA ASP A 14 -2.75 3.40 -21.30
C ASP A 14 -1.47 2.72 -20.75
N GLU A 15 -0.63 3.45 -20.03
CA GLU A 15 0.54 2.91 -19.34
C GLU A 15 0.13 2.57 -17.91
N GLU A 16 -0.07 1.28 -17.66
CA GLU A 16 -0.19 0.79 -16.30
C GLU A 16 1.12 1.12 -15.57
N ALA A 17 1.00 1.72 -14.39
CA ALA A 17 2.15 1.79 -13.50
C ALA A 17 2.64 0.35 -13.29
N ASP A 18 3.93 0.09 -13.49
CA ASP A 18 4.56 -1.16 -13.09
C ASP A 18 4.47 -1.27 -11.56
N THR A 19 3.30 -1.61 -11.05
CA THR A 19 3.12 -2.04 -9.68
C THR A 19 3.84 -3.37 -9.67
N ALA A 20 5.06 -3.40 -9.12
CA ALA A 20 5.69 -4.64 -8.74
C ALA A 20 4.58 -5.48 -8.09
N SER A 21 4.19 -6.59 -8.73
CA SER A 21 3.11 -7.46 -8.28
C SER A 21 3.48 -7.87 -6.87
N GLY A 22 2.97 -7.10 -5.90
CA GLY A 22 3.37 -7.15 -4.52
C GLY A 22 2.73 -8.37 -3.92
N GLY A 23 3.28 -9.54 -4.25
CA GLY A 23 3.19 -10.66 -3.34
C GLY A 23 3.88 -10.17 -2.08
N ALA A 24 3.08 -9.78 -1.09
CA ALA A 24 3.59 -9.59 0.25
C ALA A 24 4.34 -10.88 0.59
N PRO A 25 5.57 -10.82 1.13
CA PRO A 25 6.21 -12.05 1.59
C PRO A 25 5.21 -12.74 2.54
N ASP A 26 4.96 -14.04 2.38
CA ASP A 26 3.91 -14.77 3.10
C ASP A 26 3.96 -14.54 4.62
N SER A 27 5.14 -14.20 5.15
CA SER A 27 5.35 -13.86 6.56
C SER A 27 4.83 -12.48 6.97
N THR A 28 4.78 -11.51 6.06
CA THR A 28 4.27 -10.16 6.37
C THR A 28 2.76 -10.10 6.42
N GLU A 29 2.04 -10.90 5.63
CA GLU A 29 0.57 -10.94 5.69
C GLU A 29 0.10 -11.43 7.07
N GLU A 30 0.67 -12.51 7.58
CA GLU A 30 0.34 -13.03 8.91
C GLU A 30 0.70 -12.04 10.04
N ILE A 31 1.81 -11.32 9.89
CA ILE A 31 2.21 -10.28 10.85
C ILE A 31 1.23 -9.10 10.79
N LEU A 32 0.89 -8.63 9.59
CA LEU A 32 -0.05 -7.54 9.37
C LEU A 32 -1.44 -7.88 9.91
N GLU A 33 -1.93 -9.09 9.66
CA GLU A 33 -3.21 -9.55 10.18
C GLU A 33 -3.22 -9.54 11.71
N ARG A 34 -2.17 -10.03 12.36
CA ARG A 34 -2.02 -10.00 13.83
C ARG A 34 -1.90 -8.58 14.40
N GLU A 35 -1.29 -7.65 13.65
CA GLU A 35 -1.09 -6.27 14.10
C GLU A 35 -2.30 -5.36 13.81
N THR A 36 -3.13 -5.74 12.85
CA THR A 36 -4.29 -4.94 12.38
C THR A 36 -5.63 -5.57 12.71
N THR A 37 -5.63 -6.76 13.33
CA THR A 37 -6.84 -7.49 13.71
C THR A 37 -6.71 -7.96 15.16
N ASP A 38 -7.73 -7.69 15.97
CA ASP A 38 -7.81 -8.15 17.36
C ASP A 38 -8.07 -9.68 17.45
N ASP A 39 -8.01 -10.23 18.66
CA ASP A 39 -8.20 -11.66 18.94
C ASP A 39 -9.59 -12.20 18.49
N ASP A 40 -10.59 -11.32 18.36
CA ASP A 40 -11.93 -11.64 17.87
C ASP A 40 -12.04 -11.63 16.32
N GLY A 41 -10.94 -11.37 15.61
CA GLY A 41 -10.93 -11.24 14.15
C GLY A 41 -11.49 -9.91 13.64
N THR A 42 -11.63 -8.91 14.52
CA THR A 42 -12.11 -7.57 14.17
C THR A 42 -10.94 -6.67 13.79
N PRO A 43 -11.03 -5.89 12.69
CA PRO A 43 -10.02 -4.89 12.39
C PRO A 43 -9.90 -3.89 13.54
N VAL A 44 -8.66 -3.63 13.98
CA VAL A 44 -8.38 -2.66 15.06
C VAL A 44 -8.84 -1.27 14.64
N GLU A 45 -9.52 -0.56 15.53
CA GLU A 45 -9.97 0.81 15.24
C GLU A 45 -8.78 1.76 15.13
N ASN A 46 -8.69 2.45 13.99
CA ASN A 46 -7.64 3.44 13.78
C ASN A 46 -7.93 4.70 14.62
N PRO A 47 -7.07 5.06 15.60
CA PRO A 47 -7.33 6.20 16.48
C PRO A 47 -7.31 7.56 15.77
N SER A 48 -6.85 7.63 14.52
CA SER A 48 -6.93 8.84 13.67
C SER A 48 -8.29 9.04 12.96
N GLY A 49 -9.26 8.15 13.19
CA GLY A 49 -10.56 8.13 12.51
C GLY A 49 -11.68 8.93 13.19
N GLY A 50 -11.39 10.09 13.79
CA GLY A 50 -12.37 10.99 14.43
C GLY A 50 -12.15 12.45 14.11
#